data_AF-D8UH53-F1
#
_entry.id   AF-D8UH53-F1
#
_cell.length_a   1.000
_cell.length_b   1.000
_cell.length_c   1.000
_cell.angle_alpha   90.00
_cell.angle_beta   90.00
_cell.angle_gamma   90.00
#
_symmetry.space_group_name_H-M   'P 1'
#
loop_
_entity.id
_entity.type
_entity.pdbx_description
1 polymer ?
#
loop_
_entity_poly.entity_id
_entity_poly.type
_entity_poly.pdbx_seq_one_letter_code
_entity_poly.pdbx_strand_id
1 'polypeptide(L)'
;MITCYEQLRAPSWEDLSAGLFERIASFLEPNEVACSVRIINKDTAQLFRTSREVRLSQPVPHHAFLWRFGNPEAWRPFTLQKRLELLCLVAHSGSLANLQVAVATAGCSLMPEAFRAAAAGGHVNVCEWLIAENCPMDLGAVKVASSAGHYGVVRLLLPHQQLVTSTDVSCDAAWTAAAGAGQRALCERLLDDGIPPGKEALFAAARGGHVDLTEWMLQLPQLPALDDGDKALLLRRAAYGFDLVSLQRLFSCQQVHNSRMNLVERNAAAAAALAAPTRDWRDKVQWLAGGEMMSLDGFSFPDMCEFLRRPDCHHRLQLVDWAFSKRFYHDTFYTGFAVQAANMPLLQYLRGRGMSLASRDLDVAASQAAEHGDVEFLNQVLALGHTLHVELVKAAARGGHLHVLQWMAGPQGERYGGLQALRQALASPDLAEVAASSGSVEVMAWLRCRGCPWNKWVFVAGAGAGSLRLLQWLAAWGCPMGSLGEPYTKAGSNGDFASLRCLRRLGCPWGPDGWTFSQAVYDAHCVSDRPCSLAVLKWLLAEGCPVDWRAAKDRVADRFRARRDAESQHILAWIESQEAEKGEEEEKEAAGRSEGGQQ
;
A
#
# COMPACT_ATOMS: atom_id res chain seq x y z
N MET A 1 21.65 72.46 3.81
CA MET A 1 20.52 72.09 4.68
C MET A 1 19.90 70.83 4.11
N ILE A 2 19.90 69.78 4.92
CA ILE A 2 19.32 68.47 4.67
C ILE A 2 17.79 68.59 4.74
N THR A 3 17.08 68.07 3.74
CA THR A 3 15.68 67.54 3.74
C THR A 3 15.35 67.30 2.25
N CYS A 4 15.04 66.12 1.73
CA CYS A 4 14.19 65.05 2.22
C CYS A 4 14.73 63.68 1.76
N TYR A 5 15.05 62.81 2.71
CA TYR A 5 15.01 61.36 2.50
C TYR A 5 13.54 60.96 2.68
N GLU A 6 12.73 61.08 1.63
CA GLU A 6 11.45 60.37 1.61
C GLU A 6 11.78 58.88 1.57
N GLN A 7 11.35 58.19 2.62
CA GLN A 7 11.40 56.75 2.76
C GLN A 7 10.71 56.13 1.55
N LEU A 8 11.49 55.63 0.59
CA LEU A 8 11.02 54.66 -0.38
C LEU A 8 10.54 53.43 0.41
N ARG A 9 9.25 53.40 0.76
CA ARG A 9 8.59 52.17 1.19
C ARG A 9 8.84 51.15 0.10
N ALA A 10 9.43 50.01 0.47
CA ALA A 10 9.44 48.86 -0.42
C ALA A 10 8.00 48.62 -0.88
N PRO A 11 7.74 48.44 -2.18
CA PRO A 11 6.39 48.23 -2.68
C PRO A 11 5.76 47.07 -1.91
N SER A 12 4.63 47.32 -1.27
CA SER A 12 3.95 46.28 -0.51
C SER A 12 3.18 45.41 -1.51
N TRP A 13 2.88 44.17 -1.13
CA TRP A 13 2.03 43.30 -1.95
C TRP A 13 0.64 43.91 -2.24
N GLU A 14 0.25 44.95 -1.51
CA GLU A 14 -1.02 45.67 -1.67
C GLU A 14 -1.00 46.62 -2.89
N ASP A 15 0.19 46.97 -3.42
CA ASP A 15 0.36 47.87 -4.56
C ASP A 15 0.34 47.15 -5.93
N LEU A 16 0.25 45.81 -5.93
CA LEU A 16 0.30 44.99 -7.14
C LEU A 16 -1.08 44.86 -7.80
N SER A 17 -1.13 45.06 -9.11
CA SER A 17 -2.36 44.84 -9.89
C SER A 17 -2.69 43.35 -10.05
N ALA A 18 -3.97 43.04 -10.27
CA ALA A 18 -4.42 41.65 -10.49
C ALA A 18 -3.65 40.95 -11.62
N GLY A 19 -3.33 41.66 -12.71
CA GLY A 19 -2.55 41.10 -13.82
C GLY A 19 -1.10 40.75 -13.44
N LEU A 20 -0.50 41.46 -12.48
CA LEU A 20 0.82 41.10 -11.95
C LEU A 20 0.74 39.87 -11.04
N PHE A 21 -0.32 39.73 -10.24
CA PHE A 21 -0.55 38.53 -9.44
C PHE A 21 -0.71 37.27 -10.31
N GLU A 22 -1.48 37.34 -11.39
CA GLU A 22 -1.62 36.22 -12.35
C GLU A 22 -0.28 35.87 -13.01
N ARG A 23 0.49 36.90 -13.39
CA ARG A 23 1.83 36.71 -13.98
C ARG A 23 2.78 36.03 -12.99
N ILE A 24 2.82 36.47 -11.74
CA ILE A 24 3.63 35.85 -10.68
C ILE A 24 3.18 34.40 -10.45
N ALA A 25 1.87 34.18 -10.29
CA ALA A 25 1.32 32.84 -10.08
C ALA A 25 1.63 31.88 -11.25
N SER A 26 1.76 32.37 -12.49
CA SER A 26 2.13 31.53 -13.64
C SER A 26 3.57 30.97 -13.58
N PHE A 27 4.44 31.55 -12.75
CA PHE A 27 5.80 31.07 -12.53
C PHE A 27 5.93 30.21 -11.26
N LEU A 28 4.86 30.06 -10.49
CA LEU A 28 4.85 29.33 -9.23
C LEU A 28 4.16 27.98 -9.38
N GLU A 29 4.60 27.02 -8.57
CA GLU A 29 3.94 25.73 -8.48
C GLU A 29 2.51 25.87 -7.92
N PRO A 30 1.57 24.97 -8.26
CA PRO A 30 0.18 25.06 -7.82
C PRO A 30 0.03 25.18 -6.30
N ASN A 31 0.87 24.47 -5.55
CA ASN A 31 0.87 24.51 -4.08
C ASN A 31 1.38 25.86 -3.53
N GLU A 32 2.37 26.50 -4.16
CA GLU A 32 2.84 27.85 -3.78
C GLU A 32 1.73 28.89 -3.99
N VAL A 33 0.98 28.79 -5.09
CA VAL A 33 -0.17 29.65 -5.34
C VAL A 33 -1.26 29.44 -4.27
N ALA A 34 -1.59 28.18 -3.97
CA ALA A 34 -2.65 27.82 -3.03
C ALA A 34 -2.33 28.19 -1.58
N CYS A 35 -1.08 27.98 -1.16
CA CYS A 35 -0.62 28.11 0.22
C CYS A 35 0.01 29.46 0.55
N SER A 36 0.51 30.21 -0.44
CA SER A 36 1.24 31.45 -0.18
C SER A 36 0.58 32.64 -0.89
N VAL A 37 0.38 32.59 -2.20
CA VAL A 37 -0.18 33.73 -2.96
C VAL A 37 -1.65 33.99 -2.60
N ARG A 38 -2.46 32.94 -2.53
CA ARG A 38 -3.90 33.05 -2.26
C ARG A 38 -4.19 33.65 -0.89
N ILE A 39 -3.32 33.43 0.10
CA ILE A 39 -3.56 33.83 1.50
C ILE A 39 -3.03 35.24 1.82
N ILE A 40 -2.46 35.97 0.86
CA ILE A 40 -1.91 37.31 1.08
C ILE A 40 -3.00 38.31 1.49
N ASN A 41 -4.08 38.43 0.71
CA ASN A 41 -5.20 39.31 1.02
C ASN A 41 -6.54 38.80 0.43
N LYS A 42 -7.62 39.57 0.60
CA LYS A 42 -8.95 39.19 0.09
C LYS A 42 -9.02 39.16 -1.44
N ASP A 43 -8.28 40.05 -2.11
CA ASP A 43 -8.30 40.19 -3.56
C ASP A 43 -7.59 38.99 -4.22
N THR A 44 -6.43 38.57 -3.70
CA THR A 44 -5.74 37.35 -4.13
C THR A 44 -6.54 36.10 -3.81
N ALA A 45 -7.25 36.07 -2.67
CA ALA A 45 -8.15 34.97 -2.32
C ALA A 45 -9.35 34.88 -3.28
N GLN A 46 -9.81 36.00 -3.83
CA GLN A 46 -10.87 36.08 -4.83
C GLN A 46 -10.36 35.71 -6.23
N LEU A 47 -9.16 36.13 -6.59
CA LEU A 47 -8.52 35.85 -7.87
C LEU A 47 -8.22 34.35 -8.03
N PHE A 48 -7.67 33.71 -6.99
CA PHE A 48 -7.30 32.29 -7.00
C PHE A 48 -8.30 31.41 -6.23
N ARG A 49 -9.60 31.63 -6.43
CA ARG A 49 -10.66 30.86 -5.74
C ARG A 49 -10.64 29.36 -6.05
N THR A 50 -10.17 28.99 -7.23
CA THR A 50 -10.09 27.59 -7.72
C THR A 50 -8.85 26.87 -7.20
N SER A 51 -7.78 27.59 -6.87
CA SER A 51 -6.52 27.03 -6.35
C SER A 51 -6.56 26.78 -4.84
N ARG A 52 -7.55 26.00 -4.37
CA ARG A 52 -7.71 25.65 -2.93
C ARG A 52 -7.13 24.30 -2.57
N GLU A 53 -7.05 23.40 -3.54
CA GLU A 53 -6.59 22.04 -3.31
C GLU A 53 -5.07 21.99 -3.27
N VAL A 54 -4.53 21.41 -2.21
CA VAL A 54 -3.09 21.21 -2.03
C VAL A 54 -2.78 19.74 -2.29
N ARG A 55 -1.88 19.48 -3.23
CA ARG A 55 -1.45 18.12 -3.57
C ARG A 55 -0.17 17.80 -2.82
N LEU A 56 -0.27 16.98 -1.78
CA LEU A 56 0.89 16.62 -0.94
C LEU A 56 1.94 15.77 -1.67
N SER A 57 1.59 15.14 -2.80
CA SER A 57 2.54 14.46 -3.69
C SER A 57 3.43 15.43 -4.47
N GLN A 58 3.14 16.73 -4.43
CA GLN A 58 3.96 17.79 -5.00
C GLN A 58 4.57 18.62 -3.86
N PRO A 59 5.71 19.31 -4.09
CA PRO A 59 6.33 20.14 -3.06
C PRO A 59 5.34 21.15 -2.47
N VAL A 60 5.27 21.19 -1.14
CA VAL A 60 4.44 22.15 -0.39
C VAL A 60 5.38 23.15 0.29
N PRO A 61 5.07 24.46 0.28
CA PRO A 61 5.92 25.46 0.92
C PRO A 61 6.14 25.12 2.40
N HIS A 62 7.38 25.13 2.87
CA HIS A 62 7.73 24.61 4.19
C HIS A 62 6.95 25.28 5.33
N HIS A 63 6.77 26.60 5.27
CA HIS A 63 6.00 27.36 6.27
C HIS A 63 4.53 26.90 6.36
N ALA A 64 3.90 26.62 5.22
CA ALA A 64 2.51 26.19 5.15
C ALA A 64 2.35 24.76 5.67
N PHE A 65 3.30 23.88 5.31
CA PHE A 65 3.35 22.52 5.83
C PHE A 65 3.55 22.51 7.35
N LEU A 66 4.53 23.28 7.85
CA LEU A 66 4.82 23.41 9.27
C LEU A 66 3.63 23.98 10.05
N TRP A 67 2.92 24.97 9.50
CA TRP A 67 1.71 25.50 10.13
C TRP A 67 0.63 24.44 10.30
N ARG A 68 0.45 23.55 9.30
CA ARG A 68 -0.60 22.52 9.34
C ARG A 68 -0.20 21.27 10.11
N PHE A 69 1.02 20.77 9.93
CA PHE A 69 1.48 19.46 10.38
C PHE A 69 2.64 19.52 11.40
N GLY A 70 3.13 20.72 11.74
CA GLY A 70 4.22 20.89 12.72
C GLY A 70 3.84 20.58 14.16
N ASN A 71 2.55 20.40 14.46
CA ASN A 71 2.07 20.01 15.78
C ASN A 71 1.53 18.56 15.75
N PRO A 72 1.96 17.67 16.67
CA PRO A 72 1.39 16.32 16.81
C PRO A 72 -0.14 16.28 16.91
N GLU A 73 -0.76 17.34 17.44
CA GLU A 73 -2.22 17.49 17.53
C GLU A 73 -2.92 17.47 16.17
N ALA A 74 -2.26 17.96 15.12
CA ALA A 74 -2.81 18.00 13.77
C ALA A 74 -3.05 16.61 13.18
N TRP A 75 -2.35 15.61 13.71
CA TRP A 75 -2.40 14.23 13.24
C TRP A 75 -3.48 13.40 13.95
N ARG A 76 -4.02 13.88 15.09
CA ARG A 76 -5.05 13.20 15.89
C ARG A 76 -6.31 12.76 15.13
N PRO A 77 -6.80 13.48 14.10
CA PRO A 77 -7.99 13.07 13.36
C PRO A 77 -7.77 11.86 12.46
N PHE A 78 -6.52 11.48 12.17
CA PHE A 78 -6.18 10.45 11.20
C PHE A 78 -5.93 9.10 11.86
N THR A 79 -6.37 8.03 11.19
CA THR A 79 -5.96 6.65 11.52
C THR A 79 -4.48 6.46 11.23
N LEU A 80 -3.87 5.38 11.74
CA LEU A 80 -2.48 5.05 11.40
C LEU A 80 -2.30 4.92 9.88
N GLN A 81 -3.18 4.20 9.19
CA GLN A 81 -3.14 4.06 7.74
C GLN A 81 -3.12 5.42 7.03
N LYS A 82 -3.99 6.36 7.43
CA LYS A 82 -3.99 7.71 6.84
C LYS A 82 -2.74 8.51 7.16
N ARG A 83 -2.17 8.39 8.36
CA ARG A 83 -0.87 9.00 8.68
C ARG A 83 0.25 8.46 7.78
N LEU A 84 0.28 7.15 7.56
CA LEU A 84 1.26 6.51 6.68
C LEU A 84 1.09 6.91 5.21
N GLU A 85 -0.15 6.98 4.71
CA GLU A 85 -0.44 7.49 3.36
C GLU A 85 0.06 8.92 3.17
N LEU A 86 -0.18 9.81 4.15
CA LEU A 86 0.29 11.20 4.11
C LEU A 86 1.83 11.27 4.11
N LEU A 87 2.50 10.45 4.91
CA LEU A 87 3.97 10.36 4.88
C LEU A 87 4.49 9.90 3.52
N CYS A 88 3.85 8.92 2.90
CA CYS A 88 4.22 8.46 1.55
C CYS A 88 4.07 9.58 0.53
N LEU A 89 3.00 10.38 0.60
CA LEU A 89 2.79 11.53 -0.30
C LEU A 89 3.89 12.58 -0.11
N VAL A 90 4.24 12.93 1.14
CA VAL A 90 5.30 13.90 1.43
C VAL A 90 6.67 13.37 1.00
N ALA A 91 6.94 12.08 1.20
CA ALA A 91 8.16 11.43 0.72
C ALA A 91 8.26 11.47 -0.82
N HIS A 92 7.14 11.22 -1.50
CA HIS A 92 7.04 11.33 -2.97
C HIS A 92 7.23 12.76 -3.49
N SER A 93 6.94 13.79 -2.68
CA SER A 93 7.13 15.20 -3.08
C SER A 93 8.59 15.66 -3.12
N GLY A 94 9.51 14.93 -2.48
CA GLY A 94 10.92 15.29 -2.39
C GLY A 94 11.27 16.39 -1.38
N SER A 95 10.27 16.90 -0.65
CA SER A 95 10.47 17.96 0.35
C SER A 95 11.06 17.38 1.65
N LEU A 96 12.38 17.22 1.72
CA LEU A 96 13.09 16.66 2.89
C LEU A 96 12.71 17.36 4.20
N ALA A 97 12.68 18.70 4.23
CA ALA A 97 12.31 19.47 5.42
C ALA A 97 10.88 19.17 5.90
N ASN A 98 9.93 18.99 4.98
CA ASN A 98 8.56 18.63 5.33
C ASN A 98 8.47 17.18 5.82
N LEU A 99 9.24 16.26 5.21
CA LEU A 99 9.27 14.86 5.63
C LEU A 99 9.83 14.73 7.06
N GLN A 100 10.91 15.44 7.39
CA GLN A 100 11.49 15.45 8.73
C GLN A 100 10.47 15.93 9.78
N VAL A 101 9.76 17.03 9.49
CA VAL A 101 8.67 17.52 10.35
C VAL A 101 7.56 16.48 10.47
N ALA A 102 7.15 15.88 9.35
CA ALA A 102 6.06 14.91 9.33
C ALA A 102 6.40 13.65 10.15
N VAL A 103 7.61 13.10 9.99
CA VAL A 103 8.07 11.93 10.75
C VAL A 103 8.17 12.26 12.24
N ALA A 104 8.70 13.43 12.60
CA ALA A 104 8.81 13.85 14.00
C ALA A 104 7.46 14.03 14.70
N THR A 105 6.40 14.38 13.96
CA THR A 105 5.10 14.78 14.53
C THR A 105 3.98 13.75 14.34
N ALA A 106 4.04 12.91 13.30
CA ALA A 106 3.03 11.89 13.00
C ALA A 106 3.00 10.78 14.06
N GLY A 107 4.13 10.55 14.75
CA GLY A 107 4.23 9.57 15.84
C GLY A 107 4.07 8.13 15.36
N CYS A 108 4.56 7.81 14.17
CA CYS A 108 4.68 6.46 13.64
C CYS A 108 6.13 6.16 13.25
N SER A 109 6.53 4.90 13.32
CA SER A 109 7.82 4.44 12.83
C SER A 109 7.96 4.64 11.31
N LEU A 110 9.21 4.74 10.84
CA LEU A 110 9.52 4.72 9.41
C LEU A 110 9.18 3.35 8.82
N MET A 111 8.60 3.36 7.61
CA MET A 111 8.06 2.18 6.95
C MET A 111 8.64 2.04 5.53
N PRO A 112 8.76 0.81 4.99
CA PRO A 112 9.21 0.59 3.61
C PRO A 112 8.40 1.36 2.57
N GLU A 113 7.09 1.54 2.78
CA GLU A 113 6.20 2.22 1.83
C GLU A 113 6.59 3.68 1.61
N ALA A 114 7.01 4.39 2.67
CA ALA A 114 7.50 5.76 2.55
C ALA A 114 8.80 5.82 1.74
N PHE A 115 9.67 4.82 1.92
CA PHE A 115 10.89 4.66 1.13
C PHE A 115 10.56 4.42 -0.35
N ARG A 116 9.66 3.48 -0.66
CA ARG A 116 9.22 3.21 -2.03
C ARG A 116 8.62 4.47 -2.67
N ALA A 117 7.88 5.28 -1.92
CA ALA A 117 7.30 6.53 -2.42
C ALA A 117 8.36 7.59 -2.76
N ALA A 118 9.39 7.76 -1.91
CA ALA A 118 10.54 8.63 -2.20
C ALA A 118 11.31 8.15 -3.43
N ALA A 119 11.54 6.84 -3.53
CA ALA A 119 12.20 6.21 -4.66
C ALA A 119 11.42 6.40 -5.97
N ALA A 120 10.08 6.35 -5.89
CA ALA A 120 9.18 6.63 -7.01
C ALA A 120 9.22 8.08 -7.50
N GLY A 121 9.51 9.04 -6.62
CA GLY A 121 9.69 10.45 -6.97
C GLY A 121 11.12 10.79 -7.43
N GLY A 122 12.07 9.85 -7.27
CA GLY A 122 13.46 10.03 -7.71
C GLY A 122 14.30 10.93 -6.80
N HIS A 123 13.88 11.12 -5.55
CA HIS A 123 14.49 12.08 -4.63
C HIS A 123 15.65 11.46 -3.84
N VAL A 124 16.86 11.53 -4.40
CA VAL A 124 18.08 10.93 -3.83
C VAL A 124 18.35 11.42 -2.40
N ASN A 125 18.23 12.73 -2.15
CA ASN A 125 18.44 13.34 -0.82
C ASN A 125 17.46 12.79 0.25
N VAL A 126 16.22 12.51 -0.14
CA VAL A 126 15.23 11.91 0.76
C VAL A 126 15.58 10.44 1.02
N CYS A 127 15.97 9.69 -0.01
CA CYS A 127 16.40 8.30 0.15
C CYS A 127 17.65 8.17 1.03
N GLU A 128 18.65 9.04 0.86
CA GLU A 128 19.85 9.11 1.70
C GLU A 128 19.50 9.37 3.16
N TRP A 129 18.61 10.33 3.42
CA TRP A 129 18.14 10.59 4.78
C TRP A 129 17.39 9.39 5.36
N LEU A 130 16.50 8.75 4.60
CA LEU A 130 15.78 7.55 5.07
C LEU A 130 16.73 6.38 5.38
N ILE A 131 17.81 6.21 4.60
CA ILE A 131 18.87 5.23 4.90
C ILE A 131 19.57 5.58 6.22
N ALA A 132 19.91 6.86 6.43
CA ALA A 132 20.55 7.32 7.65
C ALA A 132 19.68 7.11 8.90
N GLU A 133 18.36 7.25 8.77
CA GLU A 133 17.38 6.97 9.83
C GLU A 133 17.07 5.47 10.00
N ASN A 134 17.80 4.58 9.32
CA ASN A 134 17.58 3.13 9.33
C ASN A 134 16.15 2.71 8.94
N CYS A 135 15.53 3.43 8.00
CA CYS A 135 14.24 3.04 7.44
C CYS A 135 14.34 1.63 6.81
N PRO A 136 13.44 0.69 7.12
CA PRO A 136 13.43 -0.62 6.50
C PRO A 136 13.31 -0.50 4.97
N MET A 137 14.22 -1.15 4.24
CA MET A 137 14.27 -1.16 2.78
C MET A 137 13.87 -2.52 2.22
N ASP A 138 13.21 -2.52 1.05
CA ASP A 138 12.93 -3.75 0.30
C ASP A 138 13.16 -3.59 -1.20
N LEU A 139 13.10 -4.72 -1.91
CA LEU A 139 13.26 -4.78 -3.37
C LEU A 139 12.20 -3.96 -4.13
N GLY A 140 11.07 -3.63 -3.51
CA GLY A 140 10.05 -2.77 -4.09
C GLY A 140 10.58 -1.37 -4.37
N ALA A 141 11.48 -0.83 -3.55
CA ALA A 141 12.08 0.48 -3.77
C ALA A 141 12.90 0.52 -5.06
N VAL A 142 13.71 -0.52 -5.31
CA VAL A 142 14.51 -0.67 -6.54
C VAL A 142 13.59 -0.76 -7.76
N LYS A 143 12.56 -1.61 -7.69
CA LYS A 143 11.61 -1.78 -8.81
C LYS A 143 10.92 -0.48 -9.18
N VAL A 144 10.41 0.27 -8.21
CA VAL A 144 9.66 1.51 -8.48
C VAL A 144 10.59 2.62 -8.99
N ALA A 145 11.79 2.78 -8.42
CA ALA A 145 12.79 3.72 -8.94
C ALA A 145 13.21 3.38 -10.38
N SER A 146 13.40 2.09 -10.67
CA SER A 146 13.76 1.63 -12.01
C SER A 146 12.65 1.82 -13.02
N SER A 147 11.39 1.50 -12.68
CA SER A 147 10.23 1.77 -13.54
C SER A 147 10.08 3.27 -13.86
N ALA A 148 10.43 4.15 -12.92
CA ALA A 148 10.37 5.60 -13.10
C ALA A 148 11.63 6.19 -13.78
N GLY A 149 12.69 5.40 -14.00
CA GLY A 149 13.91 5.84 -14.68
C GLY A 149 14.91 6.61 -13.79
N HIS A 150 14.75 6.57 -12.47
CA HIS A 150 15.53 7.36 -11.52
C HIS A 150 16.88 6.72 -11.17
N TYR A 151 17.83 6.76 -12.11
CA TYR A 151 19.17 6.16 -11.95
C TYR A 151 19.93 6.58 -10.69
N GLY A 152 19.83 7.86 -10.27
CA GLY A 152 20.51 8.33 -9.07
C GLY A 152 20.08 7.55 -7.82
N VAL A 153 18.79 7.21 -7.73
CA VAL A 153 18.25 6.37 -6.66
C VAL A 153 18.64 4.91 -6.88
N VAL A 154 18.52 4.38 -8.10
CA VAL A 154 18.90 2.97 -8.38
C VAL A 154 20.36 2.70 -8.00
N ARG A 155 21.28 3.60 -8.37
CA ARG A 155 22.70 3.51 -8.05
C ARG A 155 22.96 3.61 -6.54
N LEU A 156 22.18 4.42 -5.83
CA LEU A 156 22.24 4.46 -4.37
C LEU A 156 21.83 3.12 -3.76
N LEU A 157 20.78 2.47 -4.30
CA LEU A 157 20.17 1.28 -3.70
C LEU A 157 20.92 -0.03 -3.96
N LEU A 158 21.39 -0.27 -5.19
CA LEU A 158 22.00 -1.56 -5.57
C LEU A 158 23.14 -2.06 -4.65
N PRO A 159 24.02 -1.20 -4.11
CA PRO A 159 25.09 -1.64 -3.21
C PRO A 159 24.65 -1.96 -1.77
N HIS A 160 23.41 -1.65 -1.36
CA HIS A 160 23.02 -1.73 0.05
C HIS A 160 22.79 -3.17 0.54
N GLN A 161 23.49 -3.51 1.62
CA GLN A 161 23.44 -4.82 2.28
C GLN A 161 22.06 -5.23 2.80
N GLN A 162 21.13 -4.28 3.00
CA GLN A 162 19.76 -4.59 3.45
C GLN A 162 18.90 -5.28 2.38
N LEU A 163 19.29 -5.21 1.09
CA LEU A 163 18.58 -5.86 -0.02
C LEU A 163 19.00 -7.34 -0.22
N VAL A 164 19.88 -7.88 0.64
CA VAL A 164 20.63 -9.11 0.38
C VAL A 164 19.80 -10.38 0.65
N THR A 165 19.38 -11.02 -0.45
CA THR A 165 19.35 -12.49 -0.56
C THR A 165 20.38 -12.98 -1.60
N SER A 166 20.70 -12.16 -2.61
CA SER A 166 21.92 -12.13 -3.41
C SER A 166 21.95 -10.84 -4.25
N THR A 167 23.13 -10.30 -4.60
CA THR A 167 23.26 -9.10 -5.44
C THR A 167 22.55 -9.24 -6.79
N ASP A 168 22.51 -10.46 -7.32
CA ASP A 168 21.93 -10.80 -8.61
C ASP A 168 20.42 -10.54 -8.67
N VAL A 169 19.69 -10.76 -7.57
CA VAL A 169 18.23 -10.55 -7.51
C VAL A 169 17.88 -9.07 -7.59
N SER A 170 18.71 -8.20 -7.01
CA SER A 170 18.49 -6.75 -7.04
C SER A 170 18.73 -6.16 -8.43
N CYS A 171 19.78 -6.60 -9.10
CA CYS A 171 20.13 -6.20 -10.47
C CYS A 171 19.08 -6.68 -11.47
N ASP A 172 18.64 -7.94 -11.37
CA ASP A 172 17.60 -8.49 -12.26
C ASP A 172 16.26 -7.79 -12.08
N ALA A 173 15.89 -7.47 -10.84
CA ALA A 173 14.69 -6.68 -10.55
C ALA A 173 14.76 -5.26 -11.13
N ALA A 174 15.94 -4.61 -11.03
CA ALA A 174 16.16 -3.29 -11.60
C ALA A 174 16.02 -3.30 -13.12
N TRP A 175 16.64 -4.27 -13.79
CA TRP A 175 16.55 -4.47 -15.24
C TRP A 175 15.13 -4.77 -15.69
N THR A 176 14.46 -5.72 -15.04
CA THR A 176 13.09 -6.12 -15.39
C THR A 176 12.11 -4.96 -15.27
N ALA A 177 12.23 -4.16 -14.21
CA ALA A 177 11.39 -2.98 -14.01
C ALA A 177 11.68 -1.84 -14.99
N ALA A 178 12.96 -1.53 -15.24
CA ALA A 178 13.40 -0.52 -16.19
C ALA A 178 12.96 -0.85 -17.62
N ALA A 179 13.20 -2.10 -18.03
CA ALA A 179 12.87 -2.61 -19.36
C ALA A 179 11.35 -2.64 -19.59
N GLY A 180 10.59 -3.14 -18.61
CA GLY A 180 9.13 -3.18 -18.65
C GLY A 180 8.44 -1.82 -18.69
N ALA A 181 9.11 -0.76 -18.24
CA ALA A 181 8.62 0.62 -18.31
C ALA A 181 9.25 1.44 -19.46
N GLY A 182 10.15 0.83 -20.25
CA GLY A 182 10.72 1.46 -21.45
C GLY A 182 11.82 2.49 -21.14
N GLN A 183 12.45 2.38 -19.97
CA GLN A 183 13.46 3.34 -19.51
C GLN A 183 14.82 3.06 -20.17
N ARG A 184 14.92 3.28 -21.49
CA ARG A 184 16.13 3.00 -22.28
C ARG A 184 17.39 3.64 -21.70
N ALA A 185 17.33 4.93 -21.33
CA ALA A 185 18.46 5.65 -20.76
C ALA A 185 18.90 5.10 -19.38
N LEU A 186 18.01 4.42 -18.64
CA LEU A 186 18.40 3.71 -17.42
C LEU A 186 19.07 2.38 -17.76
N CYS A 187 18.53 1.62 -18.72
CA CYS A 187 19.13 0.37 -19.20
C CYS A 187 20.55 0.57 -19.76
N GLU A 188 20.78 1.62 -20.54
CA GLU A 188 22.11 1.98 -21.06
C GLU A 188 23.08 2.26 -19.90
N ARG A 189 22.66 3.05 -18.91
CA ARG A 189 23.50 3.33 -17.72
C ARG A 189 23.79 2.11 -16.85
N LEU A 190 22.83 1.18 -16.71
CA LEU A 190 23.07 -0.08 -15.99
C LEU A 190 24.11 -0.94 -16.73
N LEU A 191 24.09 -0.92 -18.06
CA LEU A 191 25.10 -1.60 -18.88
C LEU A 191 26.48 -0.95 -18.75
N ASP A 192 26.54 0.39 -18.73
CA ASP A 192 27.77 1.14 -18.48
C ASP A 192 28.38 0.83 -17.10
N ASP A 193 27.52 0.60 -16.10
CA ASP A 193 27.92 0.16 -14.75
C ASP A 193 28.32 -1.34 -14.69
N GLY A 194 28.34 -2.04 -15.84
CA GLY A 194 28.75 -3.43 -15.95
C GLY A 194 27.71 -4.44 -15.47
N ILE A 195 26.45 -4.04 -15.36
CA ILE A 195 25.34 -4.91 -14.94
C ILE A 195 24.62 -5.44 -16.19
N PRO A 196 24.83 -6.71 -16.58
CA PRO A 196 24.23 -7.25 -17.81
C PRO A 196 22.71 -7.50 -17.65
N PRO A 197 21.94 -7.42 -18.75
CA PRO A 197 20.52 -7.75 -18.73
C PRO A 197 20.27 -9.27 -18.65
N GLY A 198 19.28 -9.66 -17.86
CA GLY A 198 18.71 -11.02 -17.89
C GLY A 198 17.66 -11.20 -19.00
N LYS A 199 17.28 -12.46 -19.26
CA LYS A 199 16.19 -12.80 -20.21
C LYS A 199 14.84 -12.21 -19.76
N GLU A 200 14.58 -12.18 -18.45
CA GLU A 200 13.35 -11.60 -17.89
C GLU A 200 13.19 -10.11 -18.23
N ALA A 201 14.29 -9.37 -18.30
CA ALA A 201 14.26 -7.97 -18.72
C ALA A 201 13.82 -7.80 -20.18
N LEU A 202 14.31 -8.67 -21.08
CA LEU A 202 13.85 -8.71 -22.47
C LEU A 202 12.35 -9.00 -22.55
N PHE A 203 11.87 -10.00 -21.81
CA PHE A 203 10.46 -10.36 -21.76
C PHE A 203 9.58 -9.24 -21.20
N ALA A 204 10.09 -8.49 -20.22
CA ALA A 204 9.43 -7.32 -19.67
C ALA A 204 9.33 -6.18 -20.69
N ALA A 205 10.41 -5.85 -21.41
CA ALA A 205 10.38 -4.85 -22.49
C ALA A 205 9.36 -5.19 -23.57
N ALA A 206 9.31 -6.46 -23.99
CA ALA A 206 8.35 -6.93 -24.98
C ALA A 206 6.90 -6.81 -24.46
N ARG A 207 6.65 -7.19 -23.20
CA ARG A 207 5.32 -7.05 -22.58
C ARG A 207 4.91 -5.58 -22.41
N GLY A 208 5.85 -4.70 -22.08
CA GLY A 208 5.63 -3.25 -21.93
C GLY A 208 5.33 -2.54 -23.26
N GLY A 209 5.54 -3.19 -24.40
CA GLY A 209 5.31 -2.59 -25.72
C GLY A 209 6.50 -1.79 -26.25
N HIS A 210 7.69 -1.94 -25.66
CA HIS A 210 8.87 -1.15 -26.01
C HIS A 210 9.66 -1.83 -27.13
N VAL A 211 9.19 -1.66 -28.37
CA VAL A 211 9.75 -2.31 -29.58
C VAL A 211 11.23 -1.96 -29.76
N ASP A 212 11.57 -0.67 -29.81
CA ASP A 212 12.95 -0.21 -30.04
C ASP A 212 13.93 -0.69 -28.95
N LEU A 213 13.45 -0.76 -27.70
CA LEU A 213 14.24 -1.25 -26.58
C LEU A 213 14.47 -2.77 -26.71
N THR A 214 13.43 -3.51 -27.09
CA THR A 214 13.50 -4.97 -27.28
C THR A 214 14.45 -5.32 -28.42
N GLU A 215 14.35 -4.62 -29.56
CA GLU A 215 15.26 -4.80 -30.70
C GLU A 215 16.71 -4.47 -30.35
N TRP A 216 16.93 -3.39 -29.60
CA TRP A 216 18.25 -3.04 -29.09
C TRP A 216 18.81 -4.13 -28.15
N MET A 217 18.00 -4.64 -27.21
CA MET A 217 18.42 -5.70 -26.29
C MET A 217 18.80 -6.99 -27.01
N LEU A 218 18.07 -7.37 -28.06
CA LEU A 218 18.38 -8.55 -28.89
C LEU A 218 19.74 -8.44 -29.61
N GLN A 219 20.27 -7.24 -29.79
CA GLN A 219 21.58 -6.99 -30.39
C GLN A 219 22.72 -6.96 -29.36
N LEU A 220 22.41 -7.01 -28.06
CA LEU A 220 23.43 -6.96 -27.01
C LEU A 220 24.15 -8.31 -26.88
N PRO A 221 25.50 -8.33 -26.95
CA PRO A 221 26.26 -9.57 -26.79
C PRO A 221 26.22 -10.13 -25.35
N GLN A 222 25.89 -9.29 -24.36
CA GLN A 222 25.76 -9.67 -22.95
C GLN A 222 24.43 -10.39 -22.65
N LEU A 223 23.46 -10.34 -23.55
CA LEU A 223 22.17 -11.00 -23.36
C LEU A 223 22.34 -12.52 -23.52
N PRO A 224 21.83 -13.35 -22.59
CA PRO A 224 21.88 -14.80 -22.72
C PRO A 224 21.18 -15.31 -23.99
N ALA A 225 21.76 -16.31 -24.64
CA ALA A 225 21.17 -16.93 -25.83
C ALA A 225 19.76 -17.48 -25.56
N LEU A 226 18.85 -17.23 -26.50
CA LEU A 226 17.44 -17.63 -26.40
C LEU A 226 17.26 -19.03 -27.00
N ASP A 227 16.73 -19.95 -26.20
CA ASP A 227 16.25 -21.24 -26.69
C ASP A 227 14.87 -21.09 -27.37
N ASP A 228 14.32 -22.18 -27.90
CA ASP A 228 13.04 -22.13 -28.60
C ASP A 228 11.86 -21.83 -27.65
N GLY A 229 11.97 -22.18 -26.36
CA GLY A 229 10.99 -21.83 -25.34
C GLY A 229 11.01 -20.34 -25.00
N ASP A 230 12.20 -19.75 -24.90
CA ASP A 230 12.41 -18.32 -24.70
C ASP A 230 11.86 -17.51 -25.88
N LYS A 231 12.09 -17.96 -27.11
CA LYS A 231 11.55 -17.36 -28.33
C LYS A 231 10.03 -17.37 -28.33
N ALA A 232 9.42 -18.50 -27.95
CA ALA A 232 7.98 -18.61 -27.81
C ALA A 232 7.44 -17.67 -26.71
N LEU A 233 8.13 -17.59 -25.57
CA LEU A 233 7.78 -16.67 -24.49
C LEU A 233 7.90 -15.21 -24.92
N LEU A 234 8.97 -14.83 -25.62
CA LEU A 234 9.19 -13.50 -26.16
C LEU A 234 8.04 -13.09 -27.09
N LEU A 235 7.65 -13.97 -28.02
CA LEU A 235 6.53 -13.73 -28.92
C LEU A 235 5.20 -13.62 -28.17
N ARG A 236 4.97 -14.41 -27.12
CA ARG A 236 3.80 -14.27 -26.25
C ARG A 236 3.77 -12.90 -25.56
N ARG A 237 4.90 -12.44 -25.02
CA ARG A 237 4.99 -11.12 -24.36
C ARG A 237 4.83 -9.98 -25.37
N ALA A 238 5.44 -10.09 -26.55
CA ALA A 238 5.26 -9.14 -27.64
C ALA A 238 3.81 -9.11 -28.15
N ALA A 239 3.12 -10.25 -28.23
CA ALA A 239 1.70 -10.26 -28.63
C ALA A 239 0.81 -9.45 -27.67
N TYR A 240 1.18 -9.40 -26.39
CA TYR A 240 0.53 -8.55 -25.39
C TYR A 240 0.87 -7.05 -25.59
N GLY A 241 2.16 -6.70 -25.74
CA GLY A 241 2.60 -5.29 -25.73
C GLY A 241 2.69 -4.59 -27.08
N PHE A 242 3.08 -5.29 -28.15
CA PHE A 242 3.41 -4.71 -29.45
C PHE A 242 2.16 -4.44 -30.28
N ASP A 243 2.28 -3.50 -31.23
CA ASP A 243 1.37 -3.41 -32.36
C ASP A 243 1.59 -4.58 -33.35
N LEU A 244 0.60 -4.83 -34.21
CA LEU A 244 0.58 -5.95 -35.14
C LEU A 244 1.76 -5.92 -36.11
N VAL A 245 2.18 -4.73 -36.57
CA VAL A 245 3.28 -4.60 -37.54
C VAL A 245 4.59 -4.98 -36.87
N SER A 246 4.84 -4.46 -35.67
CA SER A 246 6.02 -4.76 -34.86
C SER A 246 6.05 -6.24 -34.45
N LEU A 247 4.90 -6.83 -34.12
CA LEU A 247 4.77 -8.26 -33.83
C LEU A 247 5.08 -9.13 -35.05
N GLN A 248 4.56 -8.78 -36.23
CA GLN A 248 4.83 -9.48 -37.49
C GLN A 248 6.31 -9.40 -37.85
N ARG A 249 6.95 -8.24 -37.67
CA ARG A 249 8.40 -8.07 -37.88
C ARG A 249 9.21 -8.99 -36.98
N LEU A 250 8.93 -8.98 -35.67
CA LEU A 250 9.61 -9.85 -34.71
C LEU A 250 9.44 -11.32 -35.11
N PHE A 251 8.23 -11.74 -35.47
CA PHE A 251 7.94 -13.10 -35.92
C PHE A 251 8.72 -13.48 -37.20
N SER A 252 8.77 -12.60 -38.19
CA SER A 252 9.55 -12.81 -39.42
C SER A 252 11.05 -12.95 -39.15
N CYS A 253 11.61 -12.13 -38.27
CA CYS A 253 13.03 -12.21 -37.88
C CYS A 253 13.36 -13.53 -37.17
N GLN A 254 12.42 -14.10 -36.41
CA GLN A 254 12.63 -15.36 -35.68
C GLN A 254 12.49 -16.61 -36.57
N GLN A 255 11.71 -16.54 -37.65
CA GLN A 255 11.50 -17.65 -38.60
C GLN A 255 12.74 -18.01 -39.44
N VAL A 256 13.78 -17.17 -39.44
CA VAL A 256 15.03 -17.44 -40.18
C VAL A 256 15.74 -18.69 -39.67
N HIS A 257 15.45 -19.14 -38.44
CA HIS A 257 15.96 -20.37 -37.85
C HIS A 257 14.88 -21.46 -37.73
N ASN A 258 14.42 -22.01 -38.85
CA ASN A 258 13.78 -23.33 -39.09
C ASN A 258 12.70 -23.93 -38.14
N SER A 259 12.30 -23.27 -37.05
CA SER A 259 11.30 -23.75 -36.10
C SER A 259 9.95 -23.09 -36.41
N ARG A 260 9.07 -23.78 -37.15
CA ARG A 260 7.67 -23.35 -37.25
C ARG A 260 7.04 -23.48 -35.85
N MET A 261 6.53 -22.37 -35.30
CA MET A 261 5.77 -22.41 -34.04
C MET A 261 4.69 -23.47 -34.09
N ASN A 262 4.58 -24.25 -33.01
CA ASN A 262 3.50 -25.20 -32.86
C ASN A 262 2.17 -24.48 -32.54
N LEU A 263 1.05 -25.19 -32.68
CA LEU A 263 -0.28 -24.65 -32.43
C LEU A 263 -0.47 -24.14 -30.99
N VAL A 264 0.22 -24.74 -30.01
CA VAL A 264 0.13 -24.38 -28.59
C VAL A 264 0.75 -23.00 -28.35
N GLU A 265 1.93 -22.75 -28.91
CA GLU A 265 2.63 -21.47 -28.80
C GLU A 265 1.84 -20.34 -29.48
N ARG A 266 1.24 -20.60 -30.65
CA ARG A 266 0.37 -19.64 -31.33
C ARG A 266 -0.89 -19.33 -30.51
N ASN A 267 -1.52 -20.35 -29.93
CA ASN A 267 -2.67 -20.15 -29.05
C ASN A 267 -2.31 -19.34 -27.79
N ALA A 268 -1.13 -19.57 -27.21
CA ALA A 268 -0.65 -18.80 -26.06
C ALA A 268 -0.39 -17.33 -26.43
N ALA A 269 0.20 -17.06 -27.59
CA ALA A 269 0.37 -15.70 -28.11
C ALA A 269 -0.98 -15.02 -28.42
N ALA A 270 -1.93 -15.76 -29.00
CA ALA A 270 -3.27 -15.25 -29.29
C ALA A 270 -4.04 -14.93 -27.99
N ALA A 271 -3.92 -15.76 -26.95
CA ALA A 271 -4.49 -15.49 -25.63
C ALA A 271 -3.89 -14.21 -25.01
N ALA A 272 -2.57 -14.03 -25.12
CA ALA A 272 -1.90 -12.81 -24.68
C ALA A 272 -2.36 -11.57 -25.47
N ALA A 273 -2.55 -11.69 -26.79
CA ALA A 273 -3.13 -10.64 -27.62
C ALA A 273 -4.57 -10.31 -27.23
N LEU A 274 -5.38 -11.30 -26.84
CA LEU A 274 -6.75 -11.08 -26.33
C LEU A 274 -6.74 -10.25 -25.04
N ALA A 275 -5.76 -10.47 -24.16
CA ALA A 275 -5.56 -9.70 -22.94
C ALA A 275 -4.94 -8.30 -23.17
N ALA A 276 -4.35 -8.06 -24.34
CA ALA A 276 -3.56 -6.88 -24.65
C ALA A 276 -4.33 -5.55 -24.46
N PRO A 277 -3.69 -4.50 -23.94
CA PRO A 277 -4.28 -3.17 -23.86
C PRO A 277 -4.31 -2.43 -25.20
N THR A 278 -3.65 -2.95 -26.23
CA THR A 278 -3.53 -2.31 -27.54
C THR A 278 -4.86 -2.29 -28.31
N ARG A 279 -5.02 -1.33 -29.23
CA ARG A 279 -6.28 -1.15 -29.99
C ARG A 279 -6.49 -2.20 -31.08
N ASP A 280 -5.40 -2.74 -31.60
CA ASP A 280 -5.30 -3.74 -32.67
C ASP A 280 -5.36 -5.19 -32.16
N TRP A 281 -5.72 -5.40 -30.89
CA TRP A 281 -5.80 -6.71 -30.26
C TRP A 281 -6.59 -7.73 -31.11
N ARG A 282 -7.67 -7.27 -31.76
CA ARG A 282 -8.53 -8.11 -32.62
C ARG A 282 -7.77 -8.62 -33.85
N ASP A 283 -7.06 -7.73 -34.52
CA ASP A 283 -6.29 -8.06 -35.72
C ASP A 283 -5.11 -8.98 -35.37
N LYS A 284 -4.48 -8.76 -34.21
CA LYS A 284 -3.45 -9.67 -33.65
C LYS A 284 -4.00 -11.06 -33.40
N VAL A 285 -5.16 -11.18 -32.76
CA VAL A 285 -5.80 -12.47 -32.50
C VAL A 285 -6.15 -13.18 -33.80
N GLN A 286 -6.72 -12.48 -34.78
CA GLN A 286 -7.07 -13.06 -36.09
C GLN A 286 -5.84 -13.53 -36.87
N TRP A 287 -4.77 -12.72 -36.88
CA TRP A 287 -3.52 -13.06 -37.52
C TRP A 287 -2.85 -14.28 -36.87
N LEU A 288 -2.77 -14.32 -35.53
CA LEU A 288 -2.16 -15.43 -34.78
C LEU A 288 -2.99 -16.72 -34.88
N ALA A 289 -4.31 -16.61 -34.96
CA ALA A 289 -5.21 -17.75 -35.15
C ALA A 289 -5.13 -18.33 -36.57
N GLY A 290 -4.69 -17.55 -37.57
CA GLY A 290 -4.45 -18.05 -38.93
C GLY A 290 -5.66 -18.65 -39.64
N GLY A 291 -6.88 -18.28 -39.22
CA GLY A 291 -8.14 -18.87 -39.70
C GLY A 291 -8.50 -20.23 -39.06
N GLU A 292 -7.64 -20.77 -38.20
CA GLU A 292 -7.91 -21.95 -37.38
C GLU A 292 -8.63 -21.58 -36.08
N MET A 293 -9.26 -22.59 -35.47
CA MET A 293 -10.05 -22.45 -34.25
C MET A 293 -9.16 -22.22 -33.01
N MET A 294 -9.16 -21.00 -32.46
CA MET A 294 -8.41 -20.58 -31.27
C MET A 294 -8.94 -21.17 -29.94
N SER A 295 -8.08 -21.88 -29.17
CA SER A 295 -8.44 -22.37 -27.84
C SER A 295 -7.99 -21.43 -26.72
N LEU A 296 -8.84 -21.28 -25.69
CA LEU A 296 -8.53 -20.56 -24.45
C LEU A 296 -7.54 -21.30 -23.55
N ASP A 297 -7.22 -22.56 -23.86
CA ASP A 297 -6.24 -23.37 -23.11
C ASP A 297 -4.82 -22.75 -23.14
N GLY A 298 -4.56 -21.79 -24.03
CA GLY A 298 -3.29 -21.06 -24.12
C GLY A 298 -3.09 -19.96 -23.08
N PHE A 299 -4.10 -19.62 -22.27
CA PHE A 299 -3.98 -18.60 -21.23
C PHE A 299 -3.04 -19.04 -20.10
N SER A 300 -2.07 -18.19 -19.77
CA SER A 300 -1.43 -18.28 -18.46
C SER A 300 -2.39 -17.73 -17.39
N PHE A 301 -2.30 -18.25 -16.16
CA PHE A 301 -3.14 -17.76 -15.06
C PHE A 301 -3.07 -16.23 -14.85
N PRO A 302 -1.87 -15.59 -14.87
CA PRO A 302 -1.78 -14.13 -14.79
C PRO A 302 -2.45 -13.38 -15.94
N ASP A 303 -2.27 -13.85 -17.19
CA ASP A 303 -2.86 -13.19 -18.37
C ASP A 303 -4.39 -13.30 -18.36
N MET A 304 -4.93 -14.41 -17.85
CA MET A 304 -6.37 -14.60 -17.71
C MET A 304 -6.94 -13.66 -16.65
N CYS A 305 -6.28 -13.54 -15.49
CA CYS A 305 -6.69 -12.63 -14.43
C CYS A 305 -6.75 -11.17 -14.92
N GLU A 306 -5.77 -10.76 -15.71
CA GLU A 306 -5.70 -9.44 -16.30
C GLU A 306 -6.79 -9.22 -17.35
N PHE A 307 -7.00 -10.20 -18.23
CA PHE A 307 -8.05 -10.17 -19.23
C PHE A 307 -9.45 -10.00 -18.61
N LEU A 308 -9.78 -10.76 -17.57
CA LEU A 308 -11.11 -10.71 -16.92
C LEU A 308 -11.36 -9.41 -16.16
N ARG A 309 -10.30 -8.72 -15.71
CA ARG A 309 -10.41 -7.39 -15.09
C ARG A 309 -10.76 -6.28 -16.06
N ARG A 310 -10.64 -6.51 -17.37
CA ARG A 310 -10.91 -5.46 -18.35
C ARG A 310 -12.40 -5.18 -18.46
N PRO A 311 -12.83 -3.91 -18.52
CA PRO A 311 -14.25 -3.56 -18.67
C PRO A 311 -14.83 -4.07 -20.00
N ASP A 312 -14.01 -4.18 -21.05
CA ASP A 312 -14.40 -4.65 -22.38
C ASP A 312 -14.24 -6.17 -22.59
N CYS A 313 -13.89 -6.93 -21.56
CA CYS A 313 -13.60 -8.36 -21.69
C CYS A 313 -14.76 -9.16 -22.29
N HIS A 314 -16.01 -8.82 -21.95
CA HIS A 314 -17.21 -9.46 -22.49
C HIS A 314 -17.33 -9.31 -24.01
N HIS A 315 -16.96 -8.15 -24.59
CA HIS A 315 -16.89 -7.96 -26.03
C HIS A 315 -15.76 -8.78 -26.67
N ARG A 316 -14.62 -8.90 -25.98
CA ARG A 316 -13.49 -9.70 -26.46
C ARG A 316 -13.81 -11.20 -26.44
N LEU A 317 -14.53 -11.65 -25.42
CA LEU A 317 -15.03 -13.02 -25.30
C LEU A 317 -15.95 -13.41 -26.46
N GLN A 318 -16.74 -12.49 -27.01
CA GLN A 318 -17.59 -12.76 -28.18
C GLN A 318 -16.78 -13.20 -29.41
N LEU A 319 -15.53 -12.73 -29.56
CA LEU A 319 -14.66 -13.15 -30.66
C LEU A 319 -14.25 -14.63 -30.55
N VAL A 320 -14.21 -15.15 -29.32
CA VAL A 320 -13.78 -16.51 -28.99
C VAL A 320 -14.96 -17.37 -28.53
N ASP A 321 -16.18 -16.91 -28.75
CA ASP A 321 -17.43 -17.48 -28.24
C ASP A 321 -17.68 -18.90 -28.74
N TRP A 322 -17.19 -19.22 -29.93
CA TRP A 322 -17.25 -20.55 -30.48
C TRP A 322 -16.40 -21.54 -29.64
N ALA A 323 -15.25 -21.13 -29.09
CA ALA A 323 -14.42 -21.96 -28.22
C ALA A 323 -15.09 -22.22 -26.86
N PHE A 324 -15.88 -21.25 -26.37
CA PHE A 324 -16.70 -21.39 -25.16
C PHE A 324 -17.73 -22.52 -25.29
N SER A 325 -18.25 -22.79 -26.49
CA SER A 325 -19.35 -23.75 -26.67
C SER A 325 -18.94 -25.24 -26.57
N LYS A 326 -17.65 -25.57 -26.60
CA LYS A 326 -17.17 -26.95 -26.84
C LYS A 326 -16.54 -27.66 -25.64
N ARG A 327 -16.26 -26.95 -24.54
CA ARG A 327 -15.70 -27.52 -23.29
C ARG A 327 -16.04 -26.61 -22.11
N PHE A 328 -16.77 -27.09 -21.11
CA PHE A 328 -16.76 -26.44 -19.79
C PHE A 328 -16.74 -27.46 -18.65
N TYR A 329 -15.62 -27.44 -17.91
CA TYR A 329 -15.44 -28.00 -16.58
C TYR A 329 -15.11 -26.92 -15.53
N HIS A 330 -15.22 -25.63 -15.86
CA HIS A 330 -14.79 -24.53 -14.97
C HIS A 330 -15.82 -23.39 -14.89
N ASP A 331 -17.07 -23.71 -14.57
CA ASP A 331 -18.12 -22.70 -14.28
C ASP A 331 -17.70 -21.75 -13.15
N THR A 332 -16.96 -22.24 -12.15
CA THR A 332 -16.53 -21.46 -10.97
C THR A 332 -15.33 -20.54 -11.22
N PHE A 333 -14.53 -20.79 -12.25
CA PHE A 333 -13.28 -20.04 -12.43
C PHE A 333 -13.57 -18.61 -12.94
N TYR A 334 -14.30 -18.49 -14.04
CA TYR A 334 -14.60 -17.19 -14.67
C TYR A 334 -15.50 -16.31 -13.80
N THR A 335 -16.45 -16.92 -13.08
CA THR A 335 -17.35 -16.20 -12.17
C THR A 335 -16.60 -15.59 -11.01
N GLY A 336 -15.69 -16.34 -10.38
CA GLY A 336 -14.88 -15.86 -9.25
C GLY A 336 -14.00 -14.68 -9.62
N PHE A 337 -13.36 -14.69 -10.79
CA PHE A 337 -12.53 -13.57 -11.23
C PHE A 337 -13.33 -12.35 -11.69
N ALA A 338 -14.47 -12.54 -12.35
CA ALA A 338 -15.36 -11.44 -12.72
C ALA A 338 -15.86 -10.68 -11.49
N VAL A 339 -16.17 -11.44 -10.43
CA VAL A 339 -16.53 -10.94 -9.10
C VAL A 339 -15.38 -10.16 -8.47
N GLN A 340 -14.19 -10.75 -8.36
CA GLN A 340 -13.02 -10.09 -7.77
C GLN A 340 -12.63 -8.80 -8.52
N ALA A 341 -12.90 -8.74 -9.81
CA ALA A 341 -12.65 -7.58 -10.65
C ALA A 341 -13.71 -6.48 -10.55
N ALA A 342 -14.80 -6.71 -9.80
CA ALA A 342 -16.00 -5.86 -9.80
C ALA A 342 -16.56 -5.56 -11.21
N ASN A 343 -16.44 -6.54 -12.13
CA ASN A 343 -16.76 -6.33 -13.55
C ASN A 343 -18.22 -6.68 -13.85
N MET A 344 -19.12 -5.74 -13.60
CA MET A 344 -20.56 -5.91 -13.83
C MET A 344 -20.94 -6.30 -15.26
N PRO A 345 -20.38 -5.69 -16.32
CA PRO A 345 -20.65 -6.12 -17.69
C PRO A 345 -20.32 -7.60 -17.94
N LEU A 346 -19.22 -8.09 -17.38
CA LEU A 346 -18.85 -9.50 -17.48
C LEU A 346 -19.84 -10.38 -16.70
N LEU A 347 -20.21 -10.01 -15.47
CA LEU A 347 -21.18 -10.78 -14.67
C LEU A 347 -22.54 -10.89 -15.37
N GLN A 348 -23.02 -9.80 -15.98
CA GLN A 348 -24.25 -9.79 -16.76
C GLN A 348 -24.15 -10.66 -18.02
N TYR A 349 -23.01 -10.59 -18.73
CA TYR A 349 -22.74 -11.43 -19.90
C TYR A 349 -22.74 -12.93 -19.55
N LEU A 350 -22.03 -13.33 -18.49
CA LEU A 350 -21.97 -14.72 -18.03
C LEU A 350 -23.35 -15.22 -17.60
N ARG A 351 -24.14 -14.39 -16.90
CA ARG A 351 -25.53 -14.72 -16.53
C ARG A 351 -26.44 -14.88 -17.75
N GLY A 352 -26.31 -14.00 -18.75
CA GLY A 352 -27.06 -14.10 -20.01
C GLY A 352 -26.79 -15.39 -20.79
N ARG A 353 -25.63 -16.02 -20.57
CA ARG A 353 -25.26 -17.33 -21.12
C ARG A 353 -25.77 -18.53 -20.33
N GLY A 354 -26.50 -18.30 -19.23
CA GLY A 354 -27.00 -19.35 -18.36
C GLY A 354 -25.94 -19.95 -17.44
N MET A 355 -24.78 -19.30 -17.26
CA MET A 355 -23.79 -19.75 -16.29
C MET A 355 -24.28 -19.49 -14.86
N SER A 356 -24.17 -20.52 -14.02
CA SER A 356 -24.52 -20.42 -12.60
C SER A 356 -23.46 -19.59 -11.87
N LEU A 357 -23.84 -18.42 -11.37
CA LEU A 357 -22.98 -17.63 -10.50
C LEU A 357 -22.95 -18.30 -9.12
N ALA A 358 -21.79 -18.83 -8.73
CA ALA A 358 -21.64 -19.46 -7.42
C ALA A 358 -21.96 -18.44 -6.32
N SER A 359 -22.81 -18.83 -5.36
CA SER A 359 -23.20 -17.95 -4.24
C SER A 359 -22.00 -17.42 -3.46
N ARG A 360 -20.93 -18.23 -3.32
CA ARG A 360 -19.68 -17.83 -2.66
C ARG A 360 -18.97 -16.69 -3.38
N ASP A 361 -18.97 -16.67 -4.72
CA ASP A 361 -18.29 -15.62 -5.47
C ASP A 361 -19.05 -14.30 -5.29
N LEU A 362 -20.36 -14.29 -5.51
CA LEU A 362 -21.20 -13.11 -5.29
C LEU A 362 -21.05 -12.52 -3.88
N ASP A 363 -20.85 -13.38 -2.88
CA ASP A 363 -20.60 -13.00 -1.50
C ASP A 363 -19.29 -12.19 -1.32
N VAL A 364 -18.23 -12.62 -2.00
CA VAL A 364 -16.93 -11.92 -1.99
C VAL A 364 -17.04 -10.55 -2.65
N ALA A 365 -17.72 -10.43 -3.80
CA ALA A 365 -17.94 -9.12 -4.44
C ALA A 365 -18.77 -8.19 -3.56
N ALA A 366 -19.87 -8.70 -2.99
CA ALA A 366 -20.71 -7.91 -2.09
C ALA A 366 -19.93 -7.45 -0.86
N SER A 367 -19.07 -8.31 -0.29
CA SER A 367 -18.22 -7.98 0.85
C SER A 367 -17.22 -6.88 0.50
N GLN A 368 -16.56 -6.98 -0.66
CA GLN A 368 -15.66 -5.94 -1.15
C GLN A 368 -16.40 -4.62 -1.40
N ALA A 369 -17.57 -4.66 -2.04
CA ALA A 369 -18.39 -3.47 -2.28
C ALA A 369 -18.76 -2.76 -0.98
N ALA A 370 -19.21 -3.52 0.02
CA ALA A 370 -19.56 -3.01 1.34
C ALA A 370 -18.33 -2.41 2.06
N GLU A 371 -17.19 -3.09 2.01
CA GLU A 371 -15.94 -2.65 2.64
C GLU A 371 -15.32 -1.40 1.99
N HIS A 372 -15.57 -1.16 0.68
CA HIS A 372 -15.11 0.04 -0.03
C HIS A 372 -16.15 1.17 -0.08
N GLY A 373 -17.36 0.93 0.43
CA GLY A 373 -18.40 1.95 0.48
C GLY A 373 -19.20 2.12 -0.82
N ASP A 374 -19.10 1.19 -1.77
CA ASP A 374 -19.78 1.25 -3.06
C ASP A 374 -21.19 0.66 -2.98
N VAL A 375 -22.15 1.52 -2.61
CA VAL A 375 -23.57 1.15 -2.50
C VAL A 375 -24.16 0.79 -3.87
N GLU A 376 -23.70 1.41 -4.96
CA GLU A 376 -24.22 1.18 -6.29
C GLU A 376 -23.86 -0.22 -6.77
N PHE A 377 -22.57 -0.56 -6.73
CA PHE A 377 -22.09 -1.89 -7.08
C PHE A 377 -22.67 -2.97 -6.14
N LEU A 378 -22.75 -2.71 -4.84
CA LEU A 378 -23.40 -3.61 -3.88
C LEU A 378 -24.87 -3.91 -4.26
N ASN A 379 -25.65 -2.87 -4.58
CA ASN A 379 -27.04 -3.02 -5.00
C ASN A 379 -27.17 -3.83 -6.31
N GLN A 380 -26.25 -3.62 -7.26
CA GLN A 380 -26.22 -4.38 -8.51
C GLN A 380 -25.90 -5.87 -8.28
N VAL A 381 -24.97 -6.20 -7.39
CA VAL A 381 -24.63 -7.59 -7.03
C VAL A 381 -25.79 -8.26 -6.29
N LEU A 382 -26.44 -7.58 -5.34
CA LEU A 382 -27.59 -8.12 -4.61
C LEU A 382 -28.80 -8.37 -5.54
N ALA A 383 -28.98 -7.55 -6.57
CA ALA A 383 -30.00 -7.76 -7.61
C ALA A 383 -29.78 -9.04 -8.45
N LEU A 384 -28.60 -9.68 -8.36
CA LEU A 384 -28.35 -10.99 -8.97
C LEU A 384 -28.94 -12.16 -8.17
N GLY A 385 -29.59 -11.89 -7.03
CA GLY A 385 -30.29 -12.88 -6.21
C GLY A 385 -29.62 -13.19 -4.86
N HIS A 386 -28.71 -12.32 -4.40
CA HIS A 386 -28.03 -12.46 -3.11
C HIS A 386 -28.71 -11.63 -2.02
N THR A 387 -28.60 -12.06 -0.77
CA THR A 387 -29.24 -11.39 0.38
C THR A 387 -28.21 -10.79 1.31
N LEU A 388 -28.58 -9.70 1.97
CA LEU A 388 -27.80 -9.10 3.05
C LEU A 388 -27.77 -10.06 4.25
N HIS A 389 -26.60 -10.22 4.82
CA HIS A 389 -26.36 -11.05 6.01
C HIS A 389 -25.23 -10.43 6.85
N VAL A 390 -24.95 -11.04 8.00
CA VAL A 390 -24.09 -10.46 9.05
C VAL A 390 -22.69 -10.09 8.57
N GLU A 391 -22.07 -10.88 7.70
CA GLU A 391 -20.70 -10.62 7.22
C GLU A 391 -20.62 -9.39 6.31
N LEU A 392 -21.65 -9.08 5.53
CA LEU A 392 -21.71 -7.83 4.74
C LEU A 392 -21.85 -6.59 5.63
N VAL A 393 -22.60 -6.71 6.73
CA VAL A 393 -22.69 -5.64 7.75
C VAL A 393 -21.32 -5.41 8.39
N LYS A 394 -20.60 -6.50 8.75
CA LYS A 394 -19.23 -6.43 9.28
C LYS A 394 -18.26 -5.81 8.26
N ALA A 395 -18.37 -6.16 6.97
CA ALA A 395 -17.54 -5.58 5.92
C ALA A 395 -17.74 -4.05 5.80
N ALA A 396 -18.98 -3.58 5.78
CA ALA A 396 -19.29 -2.14 5.80
C ALA A 396 -18.75 -1.43 7.06
N ALA A 397 -18.85 -2.10 8.22
CA ALA A 397 -18.30 -1.60 9.47
C ALA A 397 -16.76 -1.53 9.46
N ARG A 398 -16.09 -2.53 8.87
CA ARG A 398 -14.63 -2.59 8.72
C ARG A 398 -14.09 -1.43 7.87
N GLY A 399 -14.80 -1.08 6.80
CA GLY A 399 -14.48 0.09 5.96
C GLY A 399 -14.83 1.45 6.60
N GLY A 400 -15.52 1.46 7.74
CA GLY A 400 -15.97 2.70 8.38
C GLY A 400 -17.06 3.43 7.60
N HIS A 401 -17.81 2.74 6.74
CA HIS A 401 -18.76 3.33 5.81
C HIS A 401 -20.18 3.42 6.41
N LEU A 402 -20.42 4.46 7.21
CA LEU A 402 -21.71 4.71 7.85
C LEU A 402 -22.88 4.79 6.85
N HIS A 403 -22.65 5.36 5.65
CA HIS A 403 -23.69 5.49 4.63
C HIS A 403 -24.16 4.13 4.11
N VAL A 404 -23.27 3.12 4.01
CA VAL A 404 -23.65 1.75 3.64
C VAL A 404 -24.51 1.11 4.73
N LEU A 405 -24.12 1.26 6.00
CA LEU A 405 -24.91 0.74 7.13
C LEU A 405 -26.30 1.40 7.22
N GLN A 406 -26.37 2.71 6.95
CA GLN A 406 -27.64 3.43 6.87
C GLN A 406 -28.48 2.99 5.67
N TRP A 407 -27.84 2.72 4.52
CA TRP A 407 -28.51 2.18 3.33
C TRP A 407 -29.08 0.78 3.60
N MET A 408 -28.32 -0.11 4.26
CA MET A 408 -28.79 -1.44 4.69
C MET A 408 -29.97 -1.35 5.66
N ALA A 409 -29.99 -0.31 6.52
CA ALA A 409 -31.11 -0.04 7.44
C ALA A 409 -32.31 0.67 6.76
N GLY A 410 -32.13 1.13 5.52
CA GLY A 410 -33.13 1.87 4.77
C GLY A 410 -34.08 0.98 3.96
N PRO A 411 -35.10 1.57 3.31
CA PRO A 411 -36.11 0.83 2.55
C PRO A 411 -35.55 0.09 1.34
N GLN A 412 -34.40 0.53 0.79
CA GLN A 412 -33.75 -0.14 -0.32
C GLN A 412 -32.99 -1.39 0.14
N GLY A 413 -32.22 -1.29 1.23
CA GLY A 413 -31.52 -2.44 1.82
C GLY A 413 -32.49 -3.50 2.37
N GLU A 414 -33.67 -3.08 2.84
CA GLU A 414 -34.66 -4.03 3.36
C GLU A 414 -35.20 -4.99 2.31
N ARG A 415 -35.20 -4.61 1.02
CA ARG A 415 -35.55 -5.51 -0.09
C ARG A 415 -34.67 -6.76 -0.15
N TYR A 416 -33.47 -6.68 0.43
CA TYR A 416 -32.48 -7.74 0.47
C TYR A 416 -32.28 -8.33 1.88
N GLY A 417 -33.14 -8.01 2.86
CA GLY A 417 -33.04 -8.52 4.24
C GLY A 417 -32.12 -7.71 5.16
N GLY A 418 -31.86 -6.45 4.83
CA GLY A 418 -30.92 -5.58 5.56
C GLY A 418 -31.23 -5.40 7.05
N LEU A 419 -32.50 -5.21 7.45
CA LEU A 419 -32.85 -5.06 8.87
C LEU A 419 -32.63 -6.36 9.66
N GLN A 420 -32.89 -7.51 9.04
CA GLN A 420 -32.63 -8.81 9.68
C GLN A 420 -31.14 -9.03 9.90
N ALA A 421 -30.32 -8.78 8.87
CA ALA A 421 -28.86 -8.86 8.96
C ALA A 421 -28.30 -7.91 10.04
N LEU A 422 -28.78 -6.67 10.09
CA LEU A 422 -28.39 -5.69 11.09
C LEU A 422 -28.78 -6.11 12.50
N ARG A 423 -30.01 -6.60 12.71
CA ARG A 423 -30.45 -7.10 14.03
C ARG A 423 -29.59 -8.25 14.53
N GLN A 424 -29.25 -9.20 13.65
CA GLN A 424 -28.35 -10.30 13.99
C GLN A 424 -26.94 -9.81 14.32
N ALA A 425 -26.40 -8.89 13.52
CA ALA A 425 -25.06 -8.35 13.72
C ALA A 425 -24.95 -7.51 15.01
N LEU A 426 -25.99 -6.71 15.32
CA LEU A 426 -26.05 -5.87 16.54
C LEU A 426 -26.12 -6.68 17.84
N ALA A 427 -26.50 -7.95 17.78
CA ALA A 427 -26.55 -8.82 18.94
C ALA A 427 -25.16 -9.30 19.40
N SER A 428 -24.14 -9.27 18.53
CA SER A 428 -22.78 -9.71 18.84
C SER A 428 -21.85 -8.52 19.12
N PRO A 429 -20.95 -8.61 20.12
CA PRO A 429 -19.90 -7.61 20.33
C PRO A 429 -18.87 -7.57 19.19
N ASP A 430 -18.80 -8.61 18.37
CA ASP A 430 -17.85 -8.70 17.24
C ASP A 430 -18.05 -7.56 16.24
N LEU A 431 -19.30 -7.09 16.06
CA LEU A 431 -19.57 -5.98 15.15
C LEU A 431 -18.91 -4.68 15.62
N ALA A 432 -18.93 -4.41 16.93
CA ALA A 432 -18.28 -3.25 17.52
C ALA A 432 -16.74 -3.36 17.42
N GLU A 433 -16.18 -4.55 17.55
CA GLU A 433 -14.75 -4.80 17.38
C GLU A 433 -14.30 -4.53 15.94
N VAL A 434 -15.04 -5.06 14.96
CA VAL A 434 -14.77 -4.84 13.53
C VAL A 434 -14.92 -3.36 13.18
N ALA A 435 -15.97 -2.69 13.69
CA ALA A 435 -16.15 -1.25 13.50
C ALA A 435 -15.02 -0.42 14.11
N ALA A 436 -14.52 -0.78 15.30
CA ALA A 436 -13.40 -0.10 15.93
C ALA A 436 -12.11 -0.23 15.12
N SER A 437 -11.93 -1.34 14.39
CA SER A 437 -10.79 -1.54 13.49
C SER A 437 -10.76 -0.53 12.33
N SER A 438 -11.89 0.07 11.95
CA SER A 438 -11.94 1.14 10.94
C SER A 438 -11.40 2.48 11.44
N GLY A 439 -11.34 2.68 12.76
CA GLY A 439 -11.03 3.96 13.38
C GLY A 439 -12.15 5.01 13.32
N SER A 440 -13.33 4.69 12.76
CA SER A 440 -14.47 5.62 12.63
C SER A 440 -15.25 5.77 13.94
N VAL A 441 -15.22 6.97 14.50
CA VAL A 441 -16.04 7.33 15.67
C VAL A 441 -17.52 7.38 15.30
N GLU A 442 -17.83 7.78 14.07
CA GLU A 442 -19.19 7.95 13.56
C GLU A 442 -19.92 6.60 13.45
N VAL A 443 -19.26 5.56 12.91
CA VAL A 443 -19.81 4.20 12.90
C VAL A 443 -19.97 3.67 14.31
N MET A 444 -18.97 3.85 15.19
CA MET A 444 -19.05 3.39 16.58
C MET A 444 -20.17 4.06 17.37
N ALA A 445 -20.35 5.37 17.20
CA ALA A 445 -21.46 6.10 17.81
C ALA A 445 -22.82 5.59 17.30
N TRP A 446 -22.93 5.34 15.99
CA TRP A 446 -24.17 4.84 15.38
C TRP A 446 -24.54 3.44 15.86
N LEU A 447 -23.56 2.54 16.03
CA LEU A 447 -23.75 1.21 16.60
C LEU A 447 -24.13 1.28 18.07
N ARG A 448 -23.49 2.16 18.84
CA ARG A 448 -23.79 2.35 20.27
C ARG A 448 -25.21 2.85 20.50
N CYS A 449 -25.70 3.79 19.70
CA CYS A 449 -27.08 4.26 19.74
C CYS A 449 -28.12 3.14 19.45
N ARG A 450 -27.70 2.03 18.83
CA ARG A 450 -28.54 0.87 18.53
C ARG A 450 -28.38 -0.29 19.53
N GLY A 451 -27.66 -0.05 20.63
CA GLY A 451 -27.48 -1.03 21.69
C GLY A 451 -26.48 -2.13 21.37
N CYS A 452 -25.58 -1.93 20.40
CA CYS A 452 -24.51 -2.89 20.12
C CYS A 452 -23.62 -3.05 21.38
N PRO A 453 -23.41 -4.28 21.88
CA PRO A 453 -22.55 -4.53 23.02
C PRO A 453 -21.08 -4.33 22.61
N TRP A 454 -20.23 -4.02 23.59
CA TRP A 454 -18.78 -4.03 23.41
C TRP A 454 -18.10 -4.80 24.54
N ASN A 455 -16.93 -5.33 24.24
CA ASN A 455 -16.04 -5.99 25.19
C ASN A 455 -14.65 -5.31 25.12
N LYS A 456 -13.65 -5.86 25.83
CA LYS A 456 -12.29 -5.31 25.83
C LYS A 456 -11.62 -5.28 24.45
N TRP A 457 -11.99 -6.19 23.54
CA TRP A 457 -11.39 -6.29 22.22
C TRP A 457 -11.74 -5.10 21.32
N VAL A 458 -12.85 -4.42 21.59
CA VAL A 458 -13.21 -3.16 20.91
C VAL A 458 -12.16 -2.07 21.16
N PHE A 459 -11.64 -1.96 22.39
CA PHE A 459 -10.58 -1.01 22.71
C PHE A 459 -9.24 -1.41 22.07
N VAL A 460 -8.92 -2.71 22.07
CA VAL A 460 -7.72 -3.27 21.41
C VAL A 460 -7.76 -3.01 19.90
N ALA A 461 -8.90 -3.23 19.25
CA ALA A 461 -9.11 -2.95 17.84
C ALA A 461 -8.93 -1.46 17.52
N GLY A 462 -9.47 -0.57 18.36
CA GLY A 462 -9.25 0.87 18.24
C GLY A 462 -7.77 1.28 18.36
N ALA A 463 -7.01 0.61 19.23
CA ALA A 463 -5.56 0.80 19.35
C ALA A 463 -4.82 0.32 18.09
N GLY A 464 -5.24 -0.82 17.53
CA GLY A 464 -4.71 -1.34 16.27
C GLY A 464 -5.01 -0.46 15.06
N ALA A 465 -6.18 0.21 15.02
CA ALA A 465 -6.51 1.18 13.97
C ALA A 465 -5.64 2.45 14.05
N GLY A 466 -5.05 2.72 15.22
CA GLY A 466 -4.24 3.91 15.50
C GLY A 466 -5.03 5.22 15.43
N SER A 467 -6.32 5.18 15.74
CA SER A 467 -7.21 6.35 15.77
C SER A 467 -7.27 6.93 17.19
N LEU A 468 -6.52 8.01 17.42
CA LEU A 468 -6.45 8.66 18.74
C LEU A 468 -7.81 9.19 19.19
N ARG A 469 -8.59 9.71 18.24
CA ARG A 469 -9.96 10.20 18.47
C ARG A 469 -10.89 9.06 18.91
N LEU A 470 -10.77 7.88 18.29
CA LEU A 470 -11.55 6.72 18.68
C LEU A 470 -11.17 6.21 20.07
N LEU A 471 -9.87 6.09 20.38
CA LEU A 471 -9.42 5.67 21.71
C LEU A 471 -9.94 6.58 22.82
N GLN A 472 -9.85 7.90 22.63
CA GLN A 472 -10.37 8.88 23.58
C GLN A 472 -11.89 8.76 23.75
N TRP A 473 -12.61 8.57 22.64
CA TRP A 473 -14.06 8.36 22.67
C TRP A 473 -14.42 7.07 23.42
N LEU A 474 -13.77 5.95 23.11
CA LEU A 474 -14.03 4.67 23.78
C LEU A 474 -13.75 4.75 25.29
N ALA A 475 -12.65 5.39 25.70
CA ALA A 475 -12.32 5.60 27.10
C ALA A 475 -13.36 6.47 27.81
N ALA A 476 -13.79 7.58 27.19
CA ALA A 476 -14.79 8.49 27.75
C ALA A 476 -16.16 7.80 27.97
N TRP A 477 -16.50 6.82 27.14
CA TRP A 477 -17.73 6.04 27.25
C TRP A 477 -17.58 4.76 28.09
N GLY A 478 -16.44 4.56 28.75
CA GLY A 478 -16.21 3.43 29.65
C GLY A 478 -16.04 2.09 28.95
N CYS A 479 -15.51 2.07 27.72
CA CYS A 479 -15.11 0.84 27.06
C CYS A 479 -13.99 0.16 27.87
N PRO A 480 -14.09 -1.14 28.19
CA PRO A 480 -13.05 -1.84 28.93
C PRO A 480 -11.72 -1.82 28.17
N MET A 481 -10.64 -1.39 28.82
CA MET A 481 -9.31 -1.31 28.19
C MET A 481 -8.55 -2.65 28.16
N GLY A 482 -9.11 -3.69 28.79
CA GLY A 482 -8.39 -4.93 29.05
C GLY A 482 -7.52 -4.84 30.30
N SER A 483 -6.90 -5.97 30.66
CA SER A 483 -6.10 -6.11 31.88
C SER A 483 -4.77 -6.81 31.64
N LEU A 484 -4.43 -7.13 30.39
CA LEU A 484 -3.17 -7.80 30.02
C LEU A 484 -2.31 -6.90 29.12
N GLY A 485 -2.65 -5.62 29.02
CA GLY A 485 -1.95 -4.64 28.19
C GLY A 485 -1.99 -4.93 26.69
N GLU A 486 -3.00 -5.68 26.21
CA GLU A 486 -3.22 -5.99 24.80
C GLU A 486 -3.25 -4.74 23.88
N PRO A 487 -3.79 -3.57 24.31
CA PRO A 487 -3.71 -2.36 23.50
C PRO A 487 -2.27 -1.88 23.23
N TYR A 488 -1.35 -2.06 24.18
CA TYR A 488 0.05 -1.66 24.01
C TYR A 488 0.79 -2.56 23.03
N THR A 489 0.56 -3.87 23.09
CA THR A 489 1.20 -4.80 22.14
C THR A 489 0.72 -4.53 20.72
N LYS A 490 -0.58 -4.25 20.53
CA LYS A 490 -1.14 -3.94 19.20
C LYS A 490 -0.69 -2.59 18.64
N ALA A 491 -0.63 -1.54 19.46
CA ALA A 491 -0.07 -0.26 19.02
C ALA A 491 1.45 -0.35 18.78
N GLY A 492 2.15 -1.17 19.56
CA GLY A 492 3.58 -1.40 19.47
C GLY A 492 4.02 -2.19 18.23
N SER A 493 3.29 -3.24 17.85
CA SER A 493 3.53 -4.01 16.61
C SER A 493 3.39 -3.15 15.36
N ASN A 494 2.52 -2.15 15.43
CA ASN A 494 2.33 -1.14 14.40
C ASN A 494 3.37 -0.01 14.42
N GLY A 495 4.21 0.10 15.45
CA GLY A 495 5.13 1.22 15.63
C GLY A 495 4.42 2.56 15.86
N ASP A 496 3.21 2.56 16.41
CA ASP A 496 2.38 3.76 16.58
C ASP A 496 2.61 4.40 17.95
N PHE A 497 3.70 5.18 18.05
CA PHE A 497 4.05 5.94 19.25
C PHE A 497 2.97 6.94 19.66
N ALA A 498 2.19 7.48 18.72
CA ALA A 498 1.10 8.39 19.06
C ALA A 498 -0.01 7.67 19.83
N SER A 499 -0.38 6.46 19.38
CA SER A 499 -1.35 5.63 20.10
C SER A 499 -0.79 5.14 21.42
N LEU A 500 0.47 4.70 21.47
CA LEU A 500 1.13 4.31 22.72
C LEU A 500 1.09 5.42 23.78
N ARG A 501 1.44 6.67 23.42
CA ARG A 501 1.34 7.84 24.31
C ARG A 501 -0.10 8.14 24.70
N CYS A 502 -1.06 7.94 23.80
CA CYS A 502 -2.48 8.11 24.08
C CYS A 502 -2.96 7.08 25.12
N LEU A 503 -2.59 5.80 24.97
CA LEU A 503 -2.91 4.73 25.91
C LEU A 503 -2.39 5.04 27.32
N ARG A 504 -1.15 5.54 27.45
CA ARG A 504 -0.61 5.99 28.74
C ARG A 504 -1.45 7.11 29.35
N ARG A 505 -1.77 8.14 28.56
CA ARG A 505 -2.56 9.28 29.01
C ARG A 505 -3.97 8.88 29.46
N LEU A 506 -4.56 7.88 28.80
CA LEU A 506 -5.87 7.34 29.15
C LEU A 506 -5.82 6.41 30.39
N GLY A 507 -4.63 6.11 30.92
CA GLY A 507 -4.47 5.24 32.08
C GLY A 507 -4.66 3.75 31.76
N CYS A 508 -4.39 3.33 30.52
CA CYS A 508 -4.50 1.92 30.14
C CYS A 508 -3.51 1.06 30.95
N PRO A 509 -3.96 -0.05 31.58
CA PRO A 509 -3.10 -0.86 32.45
C PRO A 509 -2.04 -1.64 31.65
N TRP A 510 -0.84 -1.78 32.24
CA TRP A 510 0.21 -2.65 31.71
C TRP A 510 -0.09 -4.15 31.87
N GLY A 511 -1.05 -4.51 32.72
CA GLY A 511 -1.34 -5.89 33.06
C GLY A 511 -0.36 -6.48 34.08
N PRO A 512 -0.36 -7.82 34.27
CA PRO A 512 0.51 -8.49 35.22
C PRO A 512 1.99 -8.20 34.97
N ASP A 513 2.79 -8.20 36.05
CA ASP A 513 4.21 -7.83 36.01
C ASP A 513 4.96 -8.60 34.91
N GLY A 514 5.65 -7.85 34.03
CA GLY A 514 6.45 -8.41 32.93
C GLY A 514 5.66 -8.92 31.71
N TRP A 515 4.34 -9.04 31.79
CA TRP A 515 3.53 -9.66 30.72
C TRP A 515 3.52 -8.84 29.43
N THR A 516 3.18 -7.55 29.50
CA THR A 516 3.12 -6.70 28.29
C THR A 516 4.46 -6.61 27.58
N PHE A 517 5.55 -6.45 28.34
CA PHE A 517 6.88 -6.36 27.76
C PHE A 517 7.29 -7.67 27.08
N SER A 518 7.09 -8.81 27.74
CA SER A 518 7.42 -10.13 27.17
C SER A 518 6.58 -10.47 25.93
N GLN A 519 5.31 -10.03 25.87
CA GLN A 519 4.48 -10.17 24.67
C GLN A 519 4.93 -9.23 23.55
N ALA A 520 5.26 -7.97 23.85
CA ALA A 520 5.77 -7.03 22.86
C ALA A 520 7.05 -7.56 22.16
N VAL A 521 7.89 -8.30 22.89
CA VAL A 521 9.11 -8.92 22.36
C VAL A 521 8.82 -9.99 21.28
N TYR A 522 7.87 -10.89 21.53
CA TYR A 522 7.66 -12.09 20.71
C TYR A 522 6.51 -11.99 19.70
N ASP A 523 5.49 -11.20 20.04
CA ASP A 523 4.07 -11.42 19.75
C ASP A 523 3.72 -12.55 18.76
N ALA A 524 3.26 -13.68 19.31
CA ALA A 524 2.75 -14.83 18.58
C ALA A 524 1.23 -14.99 18.67
N HIS A 525 0.48 -13.91 18.90
CA HIS A 525 -0.98 -14.00 18.94
C HIS A 525 -1.61 -14.26 17.56
N CYS A 526 -0.94 -13.85 16.47
CA CYS A 526 -1.35 -14.13 15.09
C CYS A 526 -0.13 -14.26 14.16
N VAL A 527 -0.19 -15.18 13.19
CA VAL A 527 0.85 -15.37 12.15
C VAL A 527 1.12 -14.10 11.33
N SER A 528 0.20 -13.13 11.35
CA SER A 528 0.25 -11.87 10.61
C SER A 528 0.77 -10.67 11.40
N ASP A 529 0.91 -10.74 12.73
CA ASP A 529 1.35 -9.60 13.53
C ASP A 529 2.88 -9.54 13.58
N ARG A 530 3.45 -8.38 13.24
CA ARG A 530 4.89 -8.13 13.35
C ARG A 530 5.23 -7.87 14.82
N PRO A 531 6.21 -8.54 15.43
CA PRO A 531 6.61 -8.24 16.80
C PRO A 531 7.17 -6.82 16.90
N CYS A 532 7.16 -6.25 18.10
CA CYS A 532 7.53 -4.84 18.30
C CYS A 532 9.00 -4.59 17.92
N SER A 533 9.27 -3.39 17.42
CA SER A 533 10.63 -2.93 17.14
C SER A 533 11.40 -2.63 18.43
N LEU A 534 12.73 -2.64 18.35
CA LEU A 534 13.60 -2.25 19.47
C LEU A 534 13.26 -0.84 20.01
N ALA A 535 12.88 0.10 19.13
CA ALA A 535 12.50 1.45 19.52
C ALA A 535 11.24 1.46 20.40
N VAL A 536 10.25 0.62 20.09
CA VAL A 536 9.04 0.47 20.92
C VAL A 536 9.38 -0.17 22.26
N LEU A 537 10.23 -1.21 22.29
CA LEU A 537 10.65 -1.85 23.55
C LEU A 537 11.38 -0.87 24.48
N LYS A 538 12.31 -0.06 23.93
CA LYS A 538 12.98 1.02 24.67
C LYS A 538 11.99 2.04 25.22
N TRP A 539 10.99 2.42 24.42
CA TRP A 539 9.94 3.35 24.86
C TRP A 539 9.08 2.75 25.98
N LEU A 540 8.68 1.48 25.88
CA LEU A 540 7.92 0.79 26.94
C LEU A 540 8.69 0.80 28.26
N LEU A 541 9.99 0.49 28.22
CA LEU A 541 10.86 0.52 29.41
C LEU A 541 10.93 1.94 30.00
N ALA A 542 11.13 2.96 29.16
CA ALA A 542 11.23 4.36 29.60
C ALA A 542 9.95 4.90 30.24
N GLU A 543 8.78 4.40 29.83
CA GLU A 543 7.46 4.77 30.41
C GLU A 543 7.11 3.98 31.68
N GLY A 544 8.04 3.16 32.18
CA GLY A 544 7.87 2.37 33.39
C GLY A 544 7.01 1.12 33.20
N CYS A 545 7.08 0.47 32.04
CA CYS A 545 6.48 -0.85 31.85
C CYS A 545 7.20 -1.88 32.75
N PRO A 546 6.49 -2.65 33.59
CA PRO A 546 7.11 -3.74 34.36
C PRO A 546 7.73 -4.78 33.45
N VAL A 547 8.96 -5.22 33.76
CA VAL A 547 9.70 -6.18 32.94
C VAL A 547 10.09 -7.40 33.75
N ASP A 548 9.76 -8.59 33.23
CA ASP A 548 10.35 -9.86 33.63
C ASP A 548 11.43 -10.21 32.61
N TRP A 549 12.69 -10.02 32.99
CA TRP A 549 13.84 -10.21 32.10
C TRP A 549 14.04 -11.66 31.68
N ARG A 550 13.69 -12.62 32.53
CA ARG A 550 13.79 -14.05 32.20
C ARG A 550 12.79 -14.40 31.11
N ALA A 551 11.53 -14.00 31.31
CA ALA A 551 10.49 -14.20 30.31
C ALA A 551 10.84 -13.47 29.00
N ALA A 552 11.38 -12.24 29.08
CA ALA A 552 11.77 -11.49 27.89
C ALA A 552 12.89 -12.19 27.09
N LYS A 553 13.89 -12.79 27.75
CA LYS A 553 14.96 -13.56 27.09
C LYS A 553 14.44 -14.79 26.36
N ASP A 554 13.61 -15.59 27.02
CA ASP A 554 12.99 -16.77 26.40
C ASP A 554 12.20 -16.39 25.15
N ARG A 555 11.45 -15.29 25.25
CA ARG A 555 10.65 -14.72 24.15
C ARG A 555 11.49 -14.23 22.98
N VAL A 556 12.66 -13.62 23.22
CA VAL A 556 13.59 -13.28 22.12
C VAL A 556 14.16 -14.52 21.47
N ALA A 557 14.51 -15.54 22.25
CA ALA A 557 15.04 -16.79 21.70
C ALA A 557 14.03 -17.46 20.76
N ASP A 558 12.75 -17.48 21.13
CA ASP A 558 11.70 -17.98 20.25
C ASP A 558 11.52 -17.09 19.00
N ARG A 559 11.56 -15.76 19.15
CA ARG A 559 11.50 -14.80 18.03
C ARG A 559 12.63 -15.09 17.03
N PHE A 560 13.85 -15.29 17.53
CA PHE A 560 15.02 -15.58 16.72
C PHE A 560 14.90 -16.93 16.00
N ARG A 561 14.41 -17.98 16.68
CA ARG A 561 14.14 -19.29 16.06
C ARG A 561 13.14 -19.18 14.91
N ALA A 562 12.09 -18.37 15.09
CA ALA A 562 11.03 -18.20 14.11
C ALA A 562 11.44 -17.36 12.89
N ARG A 563 12.21 -16.27 13.09
CA ARG A 563 12.45 -15.25 12.05
C ARG A 563 13.87 -15.23 11.50
N ARG A 564 14.86 -15.62 12.30
CA ARG A 564 16.29 -15.53 11.98
C ARG A 564 16.73 -14.16 11.45
N ASP A 565 16.13 -13.09 11.95
CA ASP A 565 16.41 -11.72 11.53
C ASP A 565 17.45 -11.02 12.43
N ALA A 566 18.15 -10.03 11.86
CA ALA A 566 19.15 -9.24 12.58
C ALA A 566 18.53 -8.43 13.73
N GLU A 567 17.27 -8.01 13.58
CA GLU A 567 16.58 -7.25 14.63
C GLU A 567 16.41 -8.08 15.91
N SER A 568 16.09 -9.37 15.81
CA SER A 568 16.00 -10.24 17.00
C SER A 568 17.34 -10.38 17.72
N GLN A 569 18.46 -10.40 16.98
CA GLN A 569 19.81 -10.42 17.58
C GLN A 569 20.10 -9.11 18.32
N HIS A 570 19.76 -7.97 17.72
CA HIS A 570 19.94 -6.67 18.34
C HIS A 570 19.09 -6.52 19.61
N ILE A 571 17.85 -7.03 19.60
CA ILE A 571 16.98 -7.05 20.78
C ILE A 571 17.57 -7.95 21.86
N LEU A 572 18.10 -9.14 21.50
CA LEU A 572 18.73 -10.04 22.46
C LEU A 572 19.91 -9.35 23.17
N ALA A 573 20.84 -8.80 22.39
CA ALA A 573 22.02 -8.11 22.90
C ALA A 573 21.65 -6.91 23.79
N TRP A 574 20.61 -6.17 23.41
CA TRP A 574 20.11 -5.06 24.22
C TRP A 574 19.51 -5.54 25.55
N ILE A 575 18.68 -6.60 25.54
CA ILE A 575 18.07 -7.15 26.76
C ILE A 575 19.16 -7.69 27.71
N GLU A 576 20.17 -8.38 27.19
CA GLU A 576 21.30 -8.88 27.98
C GLU A 576 22.09 -7.76 28.65
N SER A 577 22.33 -6.65 27.95
CA SER A 577 22.98 -5.45 28.51
C SER A 577 22.17 -4.85 29.67
N GLN A 578 20.85 -4.75 29.52
CA GLN A 578 19.99 -4.14 30.54
C GLN A 578 19.84 -4.99 31.81
N GLU A 579 19.87 -6.32 31.69
CA GLU A 579 19.86 -7.19 32.86
C GLU A 579 21.18 -7.12 33.64
N ALA A 580 22.31 -7.04 32.93
CA ALA A 580 23.63 -6.88 33.57
C ALA A 580 23.72 -5.57 34.37
N GLU A 581 23.26 -4.46 33.78
CA GLU A 581 23.23 -3.14 34.45
C GLU A 581 22.39 -3.17 35.74
N LYS A 582 21.21 -3.81 35.72
CA LYS A 582 20.36 -3.96 36.92
C LYS A 582 20.96 -4.86 37.99
N GLY A 583 21.60 -5.95 37.59
CA GLY A 583 22.32 -6.83 38.52
C GLY A 583 23.41 -6.09 39.28
N GLU A 584 24.18 -5.24 38.59
CA GLU A 584 25.21 -4.41 39.23
C GLU A 584 24.63 -3.32 40.16
N GLU A 585 23.49 -2.73 39.82
CA GLU A 585 22.79 -1.76 40.68
C GLU A 585 22.25 -2.41 41.96
N GLU A 586 21.64 -3.59 41.85
CA GLU A 586 21.13 -4.35 43.00
C GLU A 586 22.27 -4.82 43.91
N GLU A 587 23.41 -5.24 43.36
CA GLU A 587 24.61 -5.60 44.13
C GLU A 587 25.22 -4.39 44.86
N LYS A 588 25.28 -3.21 44.21
CA LYS A 588 25.76 -1.96 44.85
C LYS A 588 24.81 -1.49 45.96
N GLU A 589 23.50 -1.61 45.78
CA GLU A 589 22.53 -1.29 46.82
C GLU A 589 22.61 -2.27 48.01
N ALA A 590 22.81 -3.56 47.74
CA ALA A 590 22.99 -4.56 48.78
C ALA A 590 24.28 -4.35 49.58
N ALA A 591 25.39 -4.01 48.90
CA ALA A 591 26.66 -3.66 49.54
C ALA A 591 26.53 -2.39 50.39
N GLY A 592 25.87 -1.34 49.89
CA GLY A 592 25.64 -0.09 50.64
C GLY A 592 24.74 -0.27 51.88
N ARG A 593 23.74 -1.16 51.83
CA ARG A 593 22.90 -1.51 52.99
C ARG A 593 23.65 -2.34 54.03
N SER A 594 24.62 -3.18 53.61
CA SER A 594 25.48 -3.92 54.55
C SER A 594 26.46 -3.04 55.30
N GLU A 595 26.95 -1.95 54.69
CA GLU A 595 27.86 -0.99 55.34
C GLU A 595 27.10 0.00 56.25
N GLY A 596 25.86 0.38 55.91
CA GLY A 596 25.01 1.25 56.75
C GLY A 596 24.37 0.56 57.97
N GLY A 597 24.41 -0.78 58.04
CA GLY A 597 23.89 -1.56 59.17
C GLY A 597 24.91 -1.84 60.29
N GLN A 598 26.14 -1.33 60.17
CA GLN A 598 27.23 -1.47 61.16
C GLN A 598 27.59 -0.16 61.89
N GLN A 599 26.74 0.88 61.84
CA GLN A 599 26.91 2.11 62.63
C GLN A 599 25.93 2.19 63.81
#